data_AF-J8TWA6-F1
#
_entry.id   AF-J8TWA6-F1
#
_cell.length_a   1.000
_cell.length_b   1.000
_cell.length_c   1.000
_cell.angle_alpha   90.00
_cell.angle_beta   90.00
_cell.angle_gamma   90.00
#
_symmetry.space_group_name_H-M   'P 1'
#
loop_
_entity.id
_entity.type
_entity.pdbx_description
1 polymer ?
#
loop_
_entity_poly.entity_id
_entity_poly.type
_entity_poly.pdbx_seq_one_letter_code
_entity_poly.pdbx_strand_id
1 'polypeptide(L)'
;SWLYLEGRSVSQMMSKICGVDLRDGKFEPGEVAQTVVARIGAVLIRQMDEGSYGIHMLTDFASADYLWDVLEDASAEFGGGFTGAGRT
;
A
#
# COMPACT_ATOMS: atom_id res chain seq x y z
N SER A 1 -2.48 -12.61 0.56
CA SER A 1 -2.29 -11.95 1.86
C SER A 1 -2.90 -10.56 1.87
N TRP A 2 -2.98 -9.94 3.05
CA TRP A 2 -3.49 -8.58 3.26
C TRP A 2 -2.43 -7.74 3.99
N LEU A 3 -2.14 -6.56 3.45
CA LEU A 3 -1.30 -5.55 4.06
C LEU A 3 -2.09 -4.25 4.18
N TYR A 4 -1.84 -3.49 5.24
CA TYR A 4 -2.43 -2.18 5.45
C TYR A 4 -1.33 -1.12 5.50
N LEU A 5 -1.46 -0.10 4.66
CA LEU A 5 -0.54 1.02 4.61
C LEU A 5 -1.28 2.27 5.05
N GLU A 6 -0.74 2.98 6.02
CA GLU A 6 -1.30 4.25 6.47
C GLU A 6 -0.23 5.33 6.63
N GLY A 7 -0.66 6.58 6.49
CA GLY A 7 0.17 7.74 6.69
C GLY A 7 0.22 8.68 5.48
N ARG A 8 0.63 9.91 5.75
CA ARG A 8 0.61 11.02 4.76
C ARG A 8 1.52 10.79 3.56
N SER A 9 2.56 9.98 3.72
CA SER A 9 3.54 9.68 2.68
C SER A 9 3.17 8.46 1.83
N VAL A 10 2.11 7.72 2.16
CA VAL A 10 1.76 6.45 1.47
C VAL A 10 1.56 6.68 -0.03
N SER A 11 0.83 7.72 -0.42
CA SER A 11 0.60 8.05 -1.83
C SER A 11 1.91 8.28 -2.59
N GLN A 12 2.82 9.08 -2.02
CA GLN A 12 4.12 9.39 -2.62
C GLN A 12 5.07 8.19 -2.64
N MET A 13 5.07 7.37 -1.58
CA MET A 13 5.88 6.16 -1.52
C MET A 13 5.42 5.15 -2.57
N MET A 14 4.11 4.92 -2.67
CA MET A 14 3.52 3.95 -3.58
C MET A 14 3.73 4.33 -5.06
N SER A 15 3.84 5.62 -5.41
CA SER A 15 4.09 6.02 -6.81
C SER A 15 5.41 5.51 -7.38
N LYS A 16 6.34 5.05 -6.53
CA LYS A 16 7.60 4.42 -6.96
C LYS A 16 7.41 3.00 -7.49
N ILE A 17 6.35 2.32 -7.03
CA ILE A 17 6.16 0.88 -7.23
C ILE A 17 4.77 0.50 -7.76
N CYS A 18 3.85 1.46 -7.85
CA CYS A 18 2.48 1.28 -8.32
C CYS A 18 2.12 2.36 -9.35
N GLY A 19 1.41 1.96 -10.41
CA GLY A 19 0.98 2.86 -11.48
C GLY A 19 -0.35 3.61 -11.23
N VAL A 20 -1.04 3.32 -10.12
CA VAL A 20 -2.29 4.03 -9.77
C VAL A 20 -1.93 5.39 -9.16
N ASP A 21 -2.64 6.44 -9.58
CA ASP A 21 -2.51 7.76 -8.97
C ASP A 21 -3.28 7.79 -7.64
N LEU A 22 -2.55 7.59 -6.55
CA LEU A 22 -3.11 7.44 -5.20
C LEU A 22 -3.30 8.78 -4.46
N ARG A 23 -3.25 9.93 -5.15
CA ARG A 23 -3.42 11.23 -4.46
C ARG A 23 -4.88 11.47 -4.11
N ASP A 24 -5.12 12.25 -3.07
CA ASP A 24 -6.45 12.81 -2.81
C ASP A 24 -6.93 13.60 -4.04
N GLY A 25 -8.21 13.47 -4.41
CA GLY A 25 -8.77 13.98 -5.66
C GLY A 25 -8.63 13.03 -6.86
N LYS A 26 -7.93 11.90 -6.71
CA LYS A 26 -7.65 10.93 -7.79
C LYS A 26 -8.00 9.49 -7.43
N PHE A 27 -7.84 9.13 -6.16
CA PHE A 27 -8.25 7.85 -5.61
C PHE A 27 -8.94 8.07 -4.26
N GLU A 28 -10.25 8.26 -4.32
CA GLU A 28 -11.13 8.68 -3.25
C GLU A 28 -11.49 7.55 -2.27
N PRO A 29 -11.89 7.88 -1.02
CA PRO A 29 -12.35 6.91 -0.03
C PRO A 29 -13.40 5.93 -0.59
N GLY A 30 -13.13 4.63 -0.41
CA GLY A 30 -13.98 3.55 -0.93
C GLY A 30 -13.68 3.12 -2.37
N GLU A 31 -12.82 3.83 -3.11
CA GLU A 31 -12.41 3.38 -4.44
C GLU A 31 -11.53 2.12 -4.38
N VAL A 32 -11.66 1.31 -5.44
CA VAL A 32 -10.97 0.03 -5.60
C VAL A 32 -10.28 -0.01 -6.94
N ALA A 33 -9.02 -0.42 -6.97
CA ALA A 33 -8.25 -0.59 -8.20
C ALA A 33 -7.50 -1.94 -8.19
N GLN A 34 -7.67 -2.72 -9.26
CA GLN A 34 -6.77 -3.83 -9.55
C GLN A 34 -5.57 -3.31 -10.34
N THR A 35 -4.37 -3.63 -9.88
CA THR A 35 -3.13 -3.07 -10.42
C THR A 35 -1.95 -4.01 -10.21
N VAL A 36 -0.77 -3.53 -10.57
CA VAL A 36 0.52 -4.18 -10.28
C VAL A 36 1.31 -3.29 -9.33
N VAL A 37 1.80 -3.89 -8.25
CA VAL A 37 2.70 -3.27 -7.27
C VAL A 37 3.99 -4.07 -7.24
N ALA A 38 5.12 -3.44 -7.54
CA ALA A 38 6.42 -4.10 -7.58
C ALA A 38 6.45 -5.39 -8.43
N ARG A 39 5.75 -5.39 -9.59
CA ARG A 39 5.55 -6.54 -10.50
C ARG A 39 4.59 -7.63 -9.99
N ILE A 40 3.99 -7.47 -8.82
CA ILE A 40 3.00 -8.39 -8.26
C ILE A 40 1.58 -7.85 -8.48
N GLY A 41 0.65 -8.71 -8.89
CA GLY A 41 -0.76 -8.34 -8.98
C GLY A 41 -1.35 -8.03 -7.60
N ALA A 42 -2.06 -6.91 -7.48
CA ALA A 42 -2.69 -6.51 -6.23
C ALA A 42 -4.03 -5.80 -6.47
N VAL A 43 -4.90 -5.84 -5.47
CA VAL A 43 -6.10 -4.99 -5.38
C VAL A 43 -5.86 -3.99 -4.26
N LEU A 44 -5.99 -2.71 -4.60
CA LEU A 44 -5.91 -1.60 -3.65
C LEU A 44 -7.33 -1.12 -3.32
N ILE A 45 -7.61 -0.92 -2.04
CA ILE A 45 -8.87 -0.38 -1.55
C ILE A 45 -8.55 0.83 -0.69
N ARG A 46 -9.03 2.01 -1.08
CA ARG A 46 -8.88 3.23 -0.28
C ARG A 46 -9.77 3.14 0.96
N GLN A 47 -9.18 3.28 2.14
CA GLN A 47 -9.93 3.28 3.40
C GLN A 47 -10.99 4.40 3.41
N MET A 48 -12.19 4.07 3.90
CA MET A 48 -13.35 4.98 3.93
C MET A 48 -13.28 6.03 5.05
N ASP A 49 -12.45 5.83 6.07
CA ASP A 49 -12.37 6.73 7.22
C ASP A 49 -11.60 8.03 6.88
N GLU A 50 -12.04 9.15 7.46
CA GLU A 50 -11.49 10.51 7.24
C GLU A 50 -10.22 10.78 8.07
N GLY A 51 -9.78 9.82 8.88
CA GLY A 51 -8.60 9.93 9.73
C GLY A 51 -7.27 10.02 8.96
N SER A 52 -6.48 8.94 9.01
CA SER A 52 -5.23 8.83 8.24
C SER A 52 -5.50 8.36 6.81
N TYR A 53 -4.73 8.85 5.85
CA TYR A 53 -4.69 8.27 4.51
C TYR A 53 -4.31 6.79 4.65
N GLY A 54 -5.18 5.89 4.16
CA GLY A 54 -5.03 4.45 4.36
C GLY A 54 -5.41 3.65 3.12
N ILE A 55 -4.63 2.61 2.82
CA ILE A 55 -4.87 1.66 1.72
C ILE A 55 -4.81 0.24 2.26
N HIS A 56 -5.84 -0.55 1.99
CA HIS A 56 -5.77 -1.99 2.08
C HIS A 56 -5.22 -2.54 0.77
N MET A 57 -4.18 -3.36 0.85
CA MET A 57 -3.59 -4.06 -0.27
C MET A 57 -3.85 -5.55 -0.14
N LEU A 58 -4.55 -6.12 -1.12
CA LEU A 58 -4.78 -7.55 -1.24
C LEU A 58 -3.92 -8.10 -2.35
N THR A 59 -3.22 -9.19 -2.08
CA THR A 59 -2.36 -9.87 -3.06
C THR A 59 -2.42 -11.38 -2.83
N ASP A 60 -1.74 -12.16 -3.66
CA ASP A 60 -1.61 -13.60 -3.42
C ASP A 60 -0.78 -13.87 -2.15
N PHE A 61 -0.83 -15.08 -1.61
CA PHE A 61 -0.06 -15.43 -0.41
C PHE A 61 1.43 -15.65 -0.70
N ALA A 62 1.76 -16.20 -1.86
CA ALA A 62 3.13 -16.57 -2.20
C ALA A 62 4.04 -15.34 -2.40
N SER A 63 3.47 -14.20 -2.79
CA SER A 63 4.20 -12.94 -3.00
C SER A 63 4.27 -12.04 -1.75
N ALA A 64 3.68 -12.45 -0.62
CA ALA A 64 3.50 -11.60 0.55
C ALA A 64 4.83 -11.17 1.18
N ASP A 65 5.76 -12.10 1.38
CA ASP A 65 7.09 -11.81 1.96
C ASP A 65 7.90 -10.88 1.06
N TYR A 66 7.84 -11.08 -0.25
CA TYR A 66 8.51 -10.19 -1.20
C TYR A 66 7.94 -8.78 -1.15
N LEU A 67 6.61 -8.64 -1.15
CA LEU A 67 5.96 -7.33 -1.06
C LEU A 67 6.24 -6.65 0.29
N TRP A 68 6.36 -7.43 1.36
CA TRP A 68 6.79 -6.92 2.67
C TRP A 68 8.15 -6.25 2.56
N ASP A 69 9.17 -6.98 2.08
CA ASP A 69 10.53 -6.46 1.99
C ASP A 69 10.62 -5.23 1.07
N VAL A 70 9.87 -5.20 -0.04
CA VAL A 70 9.78 -4.03 -0.93
C VAL A 70 9.16 -2.82 -0.23
N LEU A 71 8.09 -3.03 0.53
CA LEU A 71 7.42 -1.96 1.26
C LEU A 71 8.27 -1.48 2.45
N GLU A 72 9.05 -2.35 3.08
CA GLU A 72 10.02 -1.98 4.12
C GLU A 72 11.03 -0.97 3.56
N ASP A 73 11.70 -1.37 2.48
CA ASP A 73 12.71 -0.57 1.79
C ASP A 73 12.13 0.76 1.29
N ALA A 74 10.96 0.71 0.64
CA ALA A 74 10.29 1.91 0.15
C ALA A 74 9.89 2.86 1.29
N SER A 75 9.41 2.33 2.43
CA SER A 75 8.97 3.14 3.57
C SER A 75 10.12 3.80 4.33
N ALA A 76 11.31 3.18 4.34
CA ALA A 76 12.49 3.69 5.03
C ALA A 76 12.92 5.07 4.51
N GLU A 77 12.78 5.34 3.21
CA GLU A 77 13.07 6.66 2.61
C GLU A 77 12.17 7.79 3.15
N PHE A 78 11.01 7.44 3.70
CA PHE A 78 10.03 8.39 4.26
C PHE A 78 10.06 8.42 5.79
N GLY A 79 11.04 7.77 6.42
CA GLY A 79 11.10 7.59 7.87
C GLY A 79 9.97 6.71 8.41
N GLY A 80 9.35 5.91 7.54
CA GLY A 80 8.34 4.92 7.90
C GLY A 80 8.96 3.57 8.27
N GLY A 81 8.09 2.57 8.39
CA GLY A 81 8.46 1.20 8.69
C GLY A 81 7.24 0.39 9.11
N PHE A 82 7.43 -0.90 9.32
CA PHE A 82 6.35 -1.76 9.77
C PHE A 82 6.11 -1.63 11.28
N THR A 83 4.87 -1.39 11.66
CA THR A 83 4.40 -1.50 13.04
C THR A 83 3.93 -2.93 13.28
N GLY A 84 4.54 -3.63 14.24
CA GLY A 84 4.39 -5.07 14.42
C GLY A 84 2.96 -5.58 14.63
N ALA A 85 2.41 -6.20 13.58
CA ALA A 85 1.78 -7.51 13.65
C ALA A 85 2.62 -8.39 12.70
N GLY A 86 3.25 -9.45 13.22
CA GLY A 86 4.32 -10.18 12.53
C GLY A 86 3.94 -10.76 11.16
N ARG A 87 4.96 -11.21 10.40
CA ARG A 87 4.82 -11.98 9.15
C ARG A 87 3.87 -13.17 9.42
N THR A 88 2.61 -13.08 8.99
CA THR A 88 1.63 -14.18 9.06
C THR A 88 1.62 -14.98 7.78
#